data_AF-A0A662TYH5-F1
#
_entry.id   AF-A0A662TYH5-F1
#
_cell.length_a   1.000
_cell.length_b   1.000
_cell.length_c   1.000
_cell.angle_alpha   90.00
_cell.angle_beta   90.00
_cell.angle_gamma   90.00
#
_symmetry.space_group_name_H-M   'P 1'
#
loop_
_entity.id
_entity.type
_entity.pdbx_description
1 polymer ?
#
loop_
_entity_poly.entity_id
_entity_poly.type
_entity_poly.pdbx_seq_one_letter_code
_entity_poly.pdbx_strand_id
1 'polypeptide(L)'
;MGRLVGAYRIGLNVEQALREAVENVNEQLKVLPGKISKGSLRVIVKAGFRGGGVQILLVVDEEAEDMEKFVVGANCRGFEEDKATDRAIREIQRQLDELGGGELVDVHSTVITVPGQAYSTIIVAVNRRRG
;
A
#
# COMPACT_ATOMS: atom_id res chain seq x y z
N MET A 1 -20.59 -10.14 6.57
CA MET A 1 -20.93 -9.23 5.44
C MET A 1 -19.69 -8.43 5.10
N GLY A 2 -19.34 -8.29 3.82
CA GLY A 2 -18.13 -7.59 3.40
C GLY A 2 -18.32 -6.08 3.28
N ARG A 3 -17.42 -5.29 3.87
CA ARG A 3 -17.37 -3.84 3.77
C ARG A 3 -16.21 -3.37 2.91
N LEU A 4 -16.51 -2.44 2.00
CA LEU A 4 -15.51 -1.83 1.13
C LEU A 4 -14.82 -0.66 1.85
N VAL A 5 -13.50 -0.65 1.83
CA VAL A 5 -12.64 0.41 2.36
C VAL A 5 -11.70 0.84 1.25
N GLY A 6 -11.44 2.13 1.11
CA GLY A 6 -10.49 2.58 0.12
C GLY A 6 -10.21 4.07 0.16
N ALA A 7 -9.17 4.43 -0.59
CA ALA A 7 -8.81 5.82 -0.84
C ALA A 7 -8.30 5.97 -2.27
N TYR A 8 -8.58 7.12 -2.86
CA TYR A 8 -7.91 7.58 -4.07
C TYR A 8 -7.28 8.94 -3.76
N ARG A 9 -5.99 9.07 -4.05
CA ARG A 9 -5.23 10.32 -3.84
C ARG A 9 -4.41 10.66 -5.08
N ILE A 10 -4.33 11.95 -5.33
CA ILE A 10 -3.46 12.55 -6.35
C ILE A 10 -2.55 13.51 -5.61
N GLY A 11 -1.25 13.41 -5.87
CA GLY A 11 -0.24 14.27 -5.27
C GLY A 11 0.71 14.83 -6.31
N LEU A 12 1.62 15.71 -5.87
CA LEU A 12 2.67 16.26 -6.72
C LEU A 12 3.59 15.16 -7.29
N ASN A 13 3.69 14.03 -6.58
CA ASN A 13 4.38 12.82 -7.00
C ASN A 13 3.67 11.58 -6.43
N VAL A 14 4.08 10.39 -6.86
CA VAL A 14 3.52 9.10 -6.40
C VAL A 14 3.75 8.87 -4.91
N GLU A 15 4.90 9.30 -4.37
CA GLU A 15 5.24 9.12 -2.96
C GLU A 15 4.27 9.87 -2.04
N GLN A 16 3.95 11.12 -2.36
CA GLN A 16 2.95 11.91 -1.64
C GLN A 16 1.57 11.27 -1.74
N ALA A 17 1.12 10.92 -2.96
CA ALA A 17 -0.17 10.29 -3.17
C ALA A 17 -0.29 8.95 -2.42
N LEU A 18 0.78 8.17 -2.39
CA LEU A 18 0.87 6.91 -1.68
C LEU A 18 0.71 7.10 -0.18
N ARG A 19 1.51 8.01 0.40
CA ARG A 19 1.44 8.32 1.84
C ARG A 19 0.04 8.71 2.26
N GLU A 20 -0.58 9.67 1.57
CA GLU A 20 -1.93 10.15 1.89
C GLU A 20 -3.00 9.06 1.72
N ALA A 21 -2.85 8.17 0.72
CA ALA A 21 -3.79 7.07 0.51
C ALA A 21 -3.67 6.02 1.62
N VAL A 22 -2.43 5.67 1.99
CA VAL A 22 -2.14 4.71 3.07
C VAL A 22 -2.63 5.22 4.41
N GLU A 23 -2.33 6.47 4.77
CA GLU A 23 -2.80 7.11 6.01
C GLU A 23 -4.33 7.05 6.10
N ASN A 24 -5.03 7.46 5.04
CA ASN A 24 -6.48 7.49 5.03
C ASN A 24 -7.13 6.11 5.11
N VAL A 25 -6.57 5.10 4.43
CA VAL A 25 -7.08 3.73 4.54
C VAL A 25 -6.83 3.17 5.92
N ASN A 26 -5.65 3.40 6.50
CA ASN A 26 -5.34 2.94 7.86
C ASN A 26 -6.25 3.58 8.92
N GLU A 27 -6.59 4.86 8.79
CA GLU A 27 -7.58 5.51 9.67
C GLU A 27 -8.96 4.83 9.60
N GLN A 28 -9.42 4.50 8.39
CA GLN A 28 -10.67 3.76 8.21
C GLN A 28 -10.58 2.34 8.81
N LEU A 29 -9.48 1.63 8.59
CA LEU A 29 -9.29 0.26 9.09
C LEU A 29 -9.24 0.16 10.62
N LYS A 30 -8.71 1.18 11.30
CA LYS A 30 -8.60 1.22 12.78
C LYS A 30 -9.94 1.08 13.50
N VAL A 31 -11.01 1.61 12.92
CA VAL A 31 -12.34 1.66 13.56
C VAL A 31 -13.27 0.54 13.12
N LEU A 32 -12.86 -0.28 12.14
CA LEU A 32 -13.68 -1.35 11.61
C LEU A 32 -13.36 -2.67 12.30
N PRO A 33 -14.39 -3.43 12.74
CA PRO A 33 -14.17 -4.78 13.27
C PRO A 33 -13.80 -5.77 12.15
N GLY A 34 -13.30 -6.94 12.54
CA GLY A 34 -13.04 -8.07 11.66
C GLY A 34 -11.65 -8.05 11.03
N LYS A 35 -11.50 -8.62 9.84
CA LYS A 35 -10.19 -8.72 9.14
C LYS A 35 -10.28 -8.38 7.66
N ILE A 36 -9.17 -7.98 7.04
CA ILE A 36 -9.13 -7.83 5.58
C ILE A 36 -9.28 -9.22 4.97
N SER A 37 -10.33 -9.44 4.17
CA SER A 37 -10.63 -10.73 3.55
C SER A 37 -10.18 -10.83 2.10
N LYS A 38 -10.12 -9.69 1.40
CA LYS A 38 -9.59 -9.59 0.05
C LYS A 38 -9.14 -8.16 -0.24
N GLY A 39 -7.94 -8.00 -0.78
CA GLY A 39 -7.46 -6.76 -1.34
C GLY A 39 -7.76 -6.69 -2.85
N SER A 40 -8.03 -5.48 -3.35
CA SER A 40 -7.79 -5.12 -4.73
C SER A 40 -6.92 -3.87 -4.72
N LEU A 41 -5.65 -4.08 -4.42
CA LEU A 41 -4.66 -3.01 -4.43
C LEU A 41 -4.35 -2.61 -5.88
N ARG A 42 -4.57 -1.35 -6.25
CA ARG A 42 -4.31 -0.86 -7.61
C ARG A 42 -3.60 0.48 -7.58
N VAL A 43 -2.31 0.48 -7.85
CA VAL A 43 -1.61 1.75 -8.07
C VAL A 43 -1.93 2.26 -9.47
N ILE A 44 -2.54 3.45 -9.56
CA ILE A 44 -2.73 4.16 -10.83
C ILE A 44 -1.71 5.29 -10.91
N VAL A 45 -0.47 4.95 -11.26
CA VAL A 45 0.50 5.99 -11.55
C VAL A 45 0.18 6.61 -12.91
N LYS A 46 -0.34 7.83 -12.90
CA LYS A 46 -0.41 8.65 -14.11
C LYS A 46 0.90 9.41 -14.24
N ALA A 47 1.89 8.82 -14.91
CA ALA A 47 3.12 9.52 -15.25
C ALA A 47 2.80 10.63 -16.28
N GLY A 48 2.87 11.88 -15.86
CA GLY A 48 2.67 13.05 -16.70
C GLY A 48 2.98 14.35 -15.95
N PHE A 49 2.89 15.49 -16.64
CA PHE A 49 3.22 16.84 -16.12
C PHE A 49 2.41 17.27 -14.87
N ARG A 50 1.47 16.45 -14.38
CA ARG A 50 0.49 16.77 -13.33
C ARG A 50 0.58 15.90 -12.06
N GLY A 51 1.66 15.13 -11.88
CA GLY A 51 1.95 14.43 -10.61
C GLY A 51 1.72 12.91 -10.65
N GLY A 52 1.29 12.32 -9.53
CA GLY A 52 1.08 10.87 -9.38
C GLY A 52 -0.22 10.54 -8.67
N GLY A 53 -0.78 9.35 -8.93
CA GLY A 53 -2.02 8.88 -8.31
C GLY A 53 -1.87 7.50 -7.67
N VAL A 54 -2.62 7.25 -6.61
CA VAL A 54 -2.68 5.94 -5.95
C VAL A 54 -4.12 5.63 -5.58
N GLN A 55 -4.56 4.41 -5.88
CA GLN A 55 -5.84 3.87 -5.46
C GLN A 55 -5.61 2.65 -4.57
N ILE A 56 -6.27 2.61 -3.44
CA ILE A 56 -6.25 1.47 -2.53
C ILE A 56 -7.70 1.06 -2.33
N LEU A 57 -8.01 -0.21 -2.58
CA LEU A 57 -9.34 -0.76 -2.37
C LEU A 57 -9.21 -2.10 -1.67
N LEU A 58 -9.93 -2.26 -0.56
CA LEU A 58 -9.89 -3.42 0.31
C LEU A 58 -11.31 -3.83 0.68
N VAL A 59 -11.51 -5.12 0.90
CA VAL A 59 -12.72 -5.68 1.49
C VAL A 59 -12.38 -6.18 2.89
N VAL A 60 -13.12 -5.69 3.88
CA VAL A 60 -13.08 -6.13 5.27
C VAL A 60 -14.25 -7.06 5.50
N ASP A 61 -13.99 -8.26 6.02
CA ASP A 61 -15.03 -9.14 6.53
C ASP A 61 -15.29 -8.81 8.01
N GLU A 62 -16.37 -8.08 8.27
CA GLU A 62 -16.74 -7.59 9.61
C GLU A 62 -17.27 -8.71 10.52
N GLU A 63 -17.59 -9.90 9.98
CA GLU A 63 -18.06 -11.05 10.77
C GLU A 63 -16.92 -11.99 11.20
N ALA A 64 -15.71 -11.78 10.67
CA ALA A 64 -14.55 -12.55 11.05
C ALA A 64 -14.00 -12.14 12.43
N GLU A 65 -13.06 -12.94 12.95
CA GLU A 65 -12.28 -12.57 14.13
C GLU A 65 -11.65 -11.18 13.96
N ASP A 66 -11.75 -10.35 15.00
CA ASP A 66 -11.24 -8.98 14.95
C ASP A 66 -9.71 -8.98 15.01
N MET A 67 -9.11 -8.46 13.95
CA MET A 67 -7.66 -8.33 13.80
C MET A 67 -7.29 -6.86 13.65
N GLU A 68 -6.07 -6.51 14.03
CA GLU A 68 -5.52 -5.24 13.59
C GLU A 68 -5.20 -5.32 12.09
N LYS A 69 -5.51 -4.24 11.38
CA LYS A 69 -5.51 -4.19 9.93
C LYS A 69 -4.65 -3.01 9.50
N PHE A 70 -3.67 -3.27 8.63
CA PHE A 70 -2.73 -2.26 8.18
C PHE A 70 -2.52 -2.34 6.67
N VAL A 71 -2.23 -1.20 6.08
CA VAL A 71 -1.62 -1.07 4.77
C VAL A 71 -0.28 -0.38 4.94
N VAL A 72 0.75 -0.92 4.32
CA VAL A 72 2.08 -0.31 4.20
C VAL A 72 2.41 -0.10 2.74
N GLY A 73 3.25 0.89 2.46
CA GLY A 73 3.55 1.28 1.08
C GLY A 73 4.91 1.95 0.96
N ALA A 74 5.57 1.67 -0.16
CA ALA A 74 6.84 2.31 -0.52
C ALA A 74 6.83 2.66 -2.01
N ASN A 75 7.32 3.86 -2.34
CA ASN A 75 7.67 4.24 -3.71
C ASN A 75 9.13 4.68 -3.74
N CYS A 76 9.98 3.91 -4.42
CA CYS A 76 11.41 4.14 -4.41
C CYS A 76 11.95 4.41 -5.81
N ARG A 77 12.89 5.35 -5.90
CA ARG A 77 13.62 5.68 -7.13
C ARG A 77 14.94 4.92 -7.21
N GLY A 78 15.28 4.44 -8.40
CA GLY A 78 16.57 3.89 -8.79
C GLY A 78 17.02 4.38 -10.17
N PHE A 79 18.29 4.18 -10.50
CA PHE A 79 18.79 4.38 -11.87
C PHE A 79 18.39 3.23 -12.81
N GLU A 80 18.15 2.05 -12.23
CA GLU A 80 17.72 0.82 -12.89
C GLU A 80 16.50 0.27 -12.14
N GLU A 81 15.67 -0.52 -12.82
CA GLU A 81 14.48 -1.15 -12.25
C GLU A 81 14.83 -1.98 -11.00
N ASP A 82 15.83 -2.86 -11.12
CA ASP A 82 16.28 -3.72 -10.02
C ASP A 82 16.67 -2.91 -8.77
N LYS A 83 17.39 -1.79 -8.96
CA LYS A 83 17.79 -0.91 -7.85
C LYS A 83 16.61 -0.19 -7.22
N ALA A 84 15.61 0.19 -8.02
CA ALA A 84 14.39 0.80 -7.51
C ALA A 84 13.56 -0.22 -6.71
N THR A 85 13.42 -1.43 -7.25
CA THR A 85 12.67 -2.53 -6.64
C THR A 85 13.32 -3.05 -5.37
N ASP A 86 14.64 -3.27 -5.35
CA ASP A 86 15.38 -3.67 -4.15
C ASP A 86 15.17 -2.69 -3.00
N ARG A 87 15.18 -1.38 -3.31
CA ARG A 87 14.93 -0.33 -2.31
C ARG A 87 13.49 -0.38 -1.80
N ALA A 88 12.52 -0.54 -2.69
CA ALA A 88 11.10 -0.65 -2.31
C ALA A 88 10.86 -1.88 -1.42
N ILE A 89 11.46 -3.02 -1.74
CA ILE A 89 11.36 -4.25 -0.94
C ILE A 89 11.95 -4.03 0.46
N ARG A 90 13.15 -3.45 0.56
CA ARG A 90 13.78 -3.17 1.86
C ARG A 90 12.96 -2.22 2.72
N GLU A 91 12.37 -1.20 2.09
CA GLU A 91 11.53 -0.23 2.78
C GLU A 91 10.22 -0.85 3.29
N ILE A 92 9.58 -1.71 2.49
CA ILE A 92 8.42 -2.49 2.94
C ILE A 92 8.81 -3.43 4.08
N GLN A 93 9.93 -4.16 3.95
CA GLN A 93 10.40 -5.07 5.00
C GLN A 93 10.63 -4.31 6.31
N ARG A 94 11.29 -3.15 6.27
CA ARG A 94 11.48 -2.29 7.44
C ARG A 94 10.15 -1.92 8.09
N GLN A 95 9.15 -1.51 7.31
CA GLN A 95 7.82 -1.17 7.83
C GLN A 95 7.10 -2.39 8.43
N LEU A 96 7.22 -3.57 7.83
CA LEU A 96 6.66 -4.82 8.36
C LEU A 96 7.34 -5.25 9.67
N ASP A 97 8.66 -5.07 9.77
CA ASP A 97 9.43 -5.35 10.99
C ASP A 97 9.03 -4.40 12.13
N GLU A 98 8.81 -3.11 11.83
CA GLU A 98 8.31 -2.11 12.78
C GLU A 98 6.89 -2.41 13.27
N LEU A 99 6.06 -3.02 12.43
CA LEU A 99 4.76 -3.56 12.82
C LEU A 99 4.87 -4.84 13.67
N GLY A 100 6.05 -5.44 13.83
CA GLY A 100 6.21 -6.69 14.58
C GLY A 100 5.57 -7.91 13.89
N GLY A 101 5.43 -7.87 12.56
CA GLY A 101 4.89 -8.95 11.75
C GLY A 101 3.37 -8.93 11.54
N GLY A 102 2.86 -9.96 10.88
CA GLY A 102 1.45 -10.12 10.53
C GLY A 102 1.25 -11.08 9.35
N GLU A 103 0.01 -11.43 9.08
CA GLU A 103 -0.41 -12.19 7.90
C GLU A 103 -0.52 -11.24 6.70
N LEU A 104 0.27 -11.50 5.65
CA LEU A 104 0.18 -10.76 4.39
C LEU A 104 -1.09 -11.20 3.64
N VAL A 105 -1.97 -10.25 3.38
CA VAL A 105 -3.28 -10.51 2.75
C VAL A 105 -3.21 -10.30 1.24
N ASP A 106 -2.53 -9.23 0.83
CA ASP A 106 -2.39 -8.88 -0.58
C ASP A 106 -1.14 -8.03 -0.78
N VAL A 107 -0.53 -8.16 -1.96
CA VAL A 107 0.66 -7.41 -2.37
C VAL A 107 0.45 -6.91 -3.79
N HIS A 108 0.62 -5.61 -3.97
CA HIS A 108 0.68 -5.00 -5.29
C HIS A 108 2.06 -4.39 -5.51
N SER A 109 2.62 -4.62 -6.69
CA SER A 109 3.83 -3.96 -7.14
C SER A 109 3.67 -3.44 -8.56
N THR A 110 4.30 -2.30 -8.83
CA THR A 110 4.40 -1.73 -10.17
C THR A 110 5.73 -1.01 -10.34
N VAL A 111 6.30 -1.09 -11.54
CA VAL A 111 7.55 -0.42 -11.89
C VAL A 111 7.29 0.47 -13.10
N ILE A 112 7.81 1.70 -13.02
CA ILE A 112 7.69 2.70 -14.07
C ILE A 112 9.04 3.26 -14.37
N THR A 113 9.43 3.13 -15.63
CA THR A 113 10.67 3.68 -16.16
C THR A 113 10.42 4.98 -16.91
N VAL A 114 11.28 5.96 -16.64
CA VAL A 114 11.40 7.20 -17.40
C VAL A 114 12.87 7.36 -17.82
N PRO A 115 13.21 8.22 -18.79
CA PRO A 115 14.61 8.37 -19.21
C PRO A 115 15.56 8.61 -18.03
N GLY A 116 16.50 7.68 -17.83
CA GLY A 116 17.51 7.72 -16.78
C GLY A 116 17.06 7.36 -15.36
N GLN A 117 15.80 6.96 -15.14
CA GLN A 117 15.28 6.63 -13.80
C GLN A 117 14.19 5.55 -13.85
N ALA A 118 14.13 4.73 -12.81
CA ALA A 118 13.04 3.81 -12.54
C ALA A 118 12.41 4.11 -11.18
N TYR A 119 11.10 3.90 -11.08
CA TYR A 119 10.33 4.03 -9.86
C TYR A 119 9.63 2.70 -9.60
N SER A 120 9.85 2.12 -8.43
CA SER A 120 9.15 0.92 -7.98
C SER A 120 8.22 1.28 -6.84
N THR A 121 6.93 1.03 -7.02
CA THR A 121 5.91 1.16 -5.96
C THR A 121 5.48 -0.22 -5.50
N ILE A 122 5.47 -0.44 -4.19
CA ILE A 122 4.94 -1.65 -3.55
C ILE A 122 3.92 -1.22 -2.49
N ILE A 123 2.78 -1.90 -2.43
CA ILE A 123 1.74 -1.75 -1.40
C ILE A 123 1.41 -3.13 -0.85
N VAL A 124 1.32 -3.25 0.47
CA VAL A 124 1.03 -4.50 1.16
C VAL A 124 -0.09 -4.30 2.16
N ALA A 125 -1.09 -5.19 2.12
CA ALA A 125 -2.14 -5.27 3.12
C ALA A 125 -1.83 -6.39 4.13
N VAL A 126 -2.03 -6.11 5.42
CA VAL A 126 -1.62 -6.98 6.53
C VAL A 126 -2.74 -7.11 7.55
N ASN A 127 -2.99 -8.33 8.02
CA ASN A 127 -3.77 -8.60 9.23
C ASN A 127 -2.83 -9.02 10.36
N ARG A 128 -2.98 -8.47 11.56
CA ARG A 128 -2.20 -8.86 12.75
C ARG A 128 -3.16 -9.29 13.86
N ARG A 129 -2.90 -10.45 14.47
CA ARG A 129 -3.66 -10.85 15.66
C ARG A 129 -3.37 -9.85 16.79
N ARG A 130 -4.39 -9.43 17.52
CA ARG A 130 -4.19 -8.70 18.77
C ARG A 130 -3.53 -9.68 19.76
N GLY A 131 -2.38 -9.28 20.30
CA GLY A 131 -1.72 -9.97 21.40
C GLY A 131 -2.46 -9.79 22.72
#